data_AF-J9EXH1-F1
#
_entry.id   AF-J9EXH1-F1
#
_cell.length_a   1.000
_cell.length_b   1.000
_cell.length_c   1.000
_cell.angle_alpha   90.00
_cell.angle_beta   90.00
_cell.angle_gamma   90.00
#
_symmetry.space_group_name_H-M   'P 1'
#
loop_
_entity.id
_entity.type
_entity.pdbx_description
1 polymer ?
#
loop_
_entity_poly.entity_id
_entity_poly.type
_entity_poly.pdbx_seq_one_letter_code
_entity_poly.pdbx_strand_id
1 'polypeptide(L)' 'MLDCCDPWNGTQIIQALPKYSLNYDDITDLIITHGHSDHWGNLSLFQQAKIYMGDDMAKDGIYE' A
#
# COMPACT_ATOMS: atom_id res chain seq x y z
N MET A 1 -3.13 -4.02 -4.53
CA MET A 1 -3.42 -4.26 -3.10
C MET A 1 -4.53 -3.31 -2.66
N LEU A 2 -5.42 -3.73 -1.75
CA LEU A 2 -6.48 -2.88 -1.20
C LEU A 2 -6.13 -2.58 0.26
N ASP A 3 -5.98 -1.30 0.59
CA ASP A 3 -5.47 -0.79 1.86
C ASP A 3 -4.09 -1.36 2.24
N CYS A 4 -3.45 -0.76 3.24
CA CYS A 4 -2.19 -1.26 3.83
C CYS A 4 -2.20 -1.27 5.36
N CYS A 5 -3.39 -1.43 5.94
CA CYS A 5 -3.62 -1.62 7.38
C CYS A 5 -3.06 -0.49 8.27
N ASP A 6 -3.09 -0.70 9.57
CA ASP A 6 -2.50 0.22 10.55
C ASP A 6 -0.95 0.14 10.57
N PRO A 7 -0.25 1.18 11.09
CA PRO A 7 1.21 1.21 11.12
C PRO A 7 1.89 0.06 11.91
N TRP A 8 1.16 -0.64 12.78
CA TRP A 8 1.68 -1.74 13.59
C TRP A 8 1.62 -3.09 12.87
N ASN A 9 0.99 -3.15 11.69
CA ASN A 9 0.79 -4.38 10.91
C ASN A 9 1.83 -4.65 9.81
N GLY A 10 2.84 -3.77 9.63
CA GLY A 10 3.77 -3.87 8.51
C GLY A 10 4.48 -5.23 8.39
N THR A 11 4.87 -5.84 9.52
CA THR A 11 5.53 -7.15 9.52
C THR A 11 4.61 -8.26 9.02
N GLN A 12 3.34 -8.23 9.44
CA GLN A 12 2.32 -9.21 9.08
C GLN A 12 2.01 -9.16 7.59
N ILE A 13 1.96 -7.95 7.01
CA ILE A 13 1.79 -7.74 5.56
C ILE A 13 2.93 -8.41 4.80
N ILE A 14 4.19 -8.09 5.15
CA ILE A 14 5.38 -8.64 4.48
C ILE A 14 5.41 -10.17 4.58
N GLN A 15 5.02 -10.74 5.72
CA GLN A 15 4.97 -12.20 5.92
C GLN A 15 3.81 -12.88 5.16
N ALA A 16 2.75 -12.15 4.82
CA ALA A 16 1.60 -12.70 4.12
C ALA A 16 1.81 -12.78 2.60
N LEU A 17 2.53 -11.83 2.00
CA LEU A 17 2.75 -11.75 0.54
C LEU A 17 3.38 -13.02 -0.07
N PRO A 18 4.38 -13.67 0.56
CA PRO A 18 4.96 -14.90 0.01
C PRO A 18 3.97 -16.05 -0.18
N LYS A 19 2.84 -16.07 0.55
CA LYS A 19 1.76 -17.05 0.35
C LYS A 19 1.14 -16.97 -1.05
N TYR A 20 1.29 -15.84 -1.71
CA TYR A 20 0.83 -15.56 -3.06
C TYR A 20 1.99 -15.48 -4.07
N SER A 21 3.20 -15.89 -3.67
CA SER A 21 4.43 -15.74 -4.47
C SER A 21 4.74 -14.29 -4.85
N LEU A 22 4.38 -13.35 -3.97
CA LEU A 22 4.64 -11.92 -4.13
C LEU A 22 5.59 -11.41 -3.03
N ASN A 23 6.32 -10.35 -3.33
CA ASN A 23 7.00 -9.46 -2.39
C ASN A 23 6.35 -8.05 -2.45
N TYR A 24 6.75 -7.13 -1.57
CA TYR A 24 6.14 -5.78 -1.53
C TYR A 24 6.48 -4.93 -2.77
N ASP A 25 7.63 -5.18 -3.41
CA ASP A 25 8.05 -4.51 -4.64
C ASP A 25 7.27 -5.00 -5.87
N ASP A 26 6.64 -6.19 -5.81
CA ASP A 26 5.78 -6.71 -6.87
C ASP A 26 4.40 -6.00 -6.93
N ILE A 27 4.06 -5.20 -5.91
CA ILE A 27 2.78 -4.48 -5.86
C ILE A 27 2.85 -3.24 -6.75
N THR A 28 2.09 -3.25 -7.85
CA THR A 28 2.06 -2.16 -8.83
C THR A 28 1.04 -1.06 -8.52
N ASP A 29 -0.07 -1.43 -7.88
CA ASP A 29 -1.20 -0.55 -7.60
C ASP A 29 -1.68 -0.78 -6.17
N LEU A 30 -1.79 0.31 -5.40
CA LEU A 30 -2.29 0.34 -4.03
C LEU A 30 -3.50 1.28 -3.98
N ILE A 31 -4.67 0.73 -3.68
CA ILE A 31 -5.91 1.50 -3.58
C ILE A 31 -6.26 1.64 -2.11
N ILE A 32 -6.28 2.87 -1.61
CA ILE A 32 -6.74 3.23 -0.26
C ILE A 32 -8.22 3.53 -0.33
N THR A 33 -9.02 2.76 0.39
CA THR A 33 -10.48 2.83 0.34
C THR A 33 -11.01 4.15 0.92
N HIS A 34 -10.41 4.65 2.00
CA HIS A 34 -10.73 5.93 2.63
C HIS A 34 -9.63 6.37 3.61
N GLY A 35 -9.72 7.62 4.10
CA GLY A 35 -8.64 8.30 4.82
C GLY A 35 -8.45 7.99 6.31
N HIS A 36 -8.96 6.88 6.82
CA HIS A 36 -8.66 6.48 8.19
C HIS A 36 -7.27 5.83 8.27
N SER A 37 -6.53 6.13 9.35
CA SER A 37 -5.13 5.74 9.51
C SER A 37 -4.89 4.23 9.53
N ASP A 38 -5.90 3.45 9.87
CA ASP A 38 -5.89 1.98 9.83
C ASP A 38 -6.02 1.42 8.40
N HIS A 39 -6.15 2.26 7.38
CA HIS A 39 -6.19 1.85 5.97
C HIS A 39 -4.93 2.23 5.18
N TRP A 40 -4.15 3.23 5.61
CA TRP A 40 -2.97 3.72 4.88
C TRP A 40 -1.68 3.71 5.72
N GLY A 41 -1.66 3.05 6.87
CA GLY A 41 -0.57 3.11 7.85
C GLY A 41 0.79 2.61 7.36
N ASN A 42 0.85 1.81 6.28
CA ASN A 42 2.09 1.26 5.73
C ASN A 42 2.38 1.68 4.28
N LEU A 43 1.93 2.85 3.83
CA LEU A 43 2.20 3.35 2.46
C LEU A 43 3.68 3.29 2.07
N SER A 44 4.58 3.56 3.02
CA SER A 44 6.04 3.60 2.78
C SER A 44 6.66 2.25 2.40
N LEU A 45 5.95 1.13 2.57
CA LEU A 45 6.39 -0.18 2.09
C LEU A 45 6.24 -0.34 0.58
N PHE A 46 5.37 0.45 -0.06
CA PHE A 46 4.95 0.27 -1.46
C PHE A 46 5.41 1.43 -2.34
N GLN A 47 6.69 1.80 -2.25
CA GLN A 47 7.25 2.98 -2.92
C GLN A 47 7.18 2.90 -4.46
N GLN A 48 7.17 1.69 -5.01
CA GLN A 48 7.07 1.46 -6.46
C GLN A 48 5.62 1.41 -6.96
N ALA A 49 4.64 1.35 -6.05
CA ALA A 49 3.23 1.26 -6.40
C ALA A 49 2.68 2.64 -6.77
N LYS A 50 1.74 2.66 -7.70
CA LYS A 50 0.80 3.78 -7.86
C LYS A 50 -0.18 3.76 -6.70
N ILE A 51 -0.35 4.88 -6.02
CA ILE A 51 -1.22 5.02 -4.87
C ILE A 51 -2.47 5.78 -5.31
N TYR A 52 -3.64 5.20 -5.10
CA TYR A 52 -4.94 5.83 -5.38
C TYR A 52 -5.69 6.02 -4.08
N MET A 53 -6.28 7.19 -3.87
CA MET A 53 -7.10 7.48 -2.69
C MET A 53 -8.20 8.48 -3.04
N GLY A 54 -9.45 8.03 -3.11
CA GLY A 54 -10.52 8.87 -3.65
C GLY A 54 -10.27 9.20 -5.13
N ASP A 55 -10.33 10.48 -5.48
CA ASP A 55 -10.04 10.96 -6.84
C ASP A 55 -8.55 11.29 -7.07
N ASP A 56 -7.71 11.12 -6.03
CA ASP A 56 -6.29 11.44 -6.04
C ASP A 56 -5.44 10.24 -6.47
N MET A 57 -4.33 10.53 -7.17
CA MET A 57 -3.31 9.54 -7.51
C MET A 57 -1.90 10.08 -7.27
N ALA A 58 -1.00 9.22 -6.79
CA ALA A 58 0.41 9.54 -6.65
C ALA A 58 1.30 8.39 -7.13
N LYS A 59 2.45 8.75 -7.71
CA LYS A 59 3.46 7.81 -8.16
C LYS A 59 4.85 8.38 -7.92
N ASP A 60 5.79 7.54 -7.46
CA ASP A 60 7.18 7.94 -7.21
C ASP A 60 7.30 9.17 -6.27
N GLY A 61 6.36 9.31 -5.34
CA GLY A 61 6.27 10.44 -4.40
C GLY A 61 5.72 11.74 -5.00
N ILE A 62 5.18 11.71 -6.22
CA ILE A 62 4.62 12.84 -6.95
C ILE A 62 3.10 12.65 -7.06
N TYR A 63 2.33 13.67 -6.70
CA TYR A 63 0.89 13.73 -6.95
C TYR A 63 0.63 14.05 -8.43
N GLU A 64 -0.24 13.28 -9.08
CA GLU A 64 -0.59 13.37 -10.50
C GLU A 64 -2.03 13.83 -10.72
#